data_AF-A0A967AUF4-F1
#
_entry.id   AF-A0A967AUF4-F1
#
_cell.length_a   1.000
_cell.length_b   1.000
_cell.length_c   1.000
_cell.angle_alpha   90.00
_cell.angle_beta   90.00
_cell.angle_gamma   90.00
#
_symmetry.space_group_name_H-M   'P 1'
#
loop_
_entity.id
_entity.type
_entity.pdbx_description
1 polymer ?
#
loop_
_entity_poly.entity_id
_entity_poly.type
_entity_poly.pdbx_seq_one_letter_code
_entity_poly.pdbx_strand_id
1 'polypeptide(L)'
;MGEKKYRICQNCGTTNLNRDYCKKCGELININLKRRLQREQSAVEKKASIEKRPKNRITVFFEKATKNENPLIRLTAKFFYSIWVIIIAIGSFLAFIIGYVAA
;
A
#
# COMPACT_ATOMS: atom_id res chain seq x y z
N MET A 1 -35.39 -12.36 7.48
CA MET A 1 -35.71 -12.36 6.04
C MET A 1 -34.78 -11.36 5.36
N GLY A 2 -33.99 -11.76 4.35
CA GLY A 2 -33.05 -10.85 3.69
C GLY A 2 -33.76 -9.78 2.84
N GLU A 3 -33.23 -8.56 2.84
CA GLU A 3 -33.76 -7.47 2.00
C GLU A 3 -33.78 -7.86 0.52
N LYS A 4 -34.91 -7.65 -0.15
CA LYS A 4 -35.03 -7.83 -1.61
C LYS A 4 -34.45 -6.61 -2.31
N LYS A 5 -33.33 -6.77 -3.01
CA LYS A 5 -32.65 -5.71 -3.77
C LYS A 5 -32.82 -5.97 -5.26
N TYR A 6 -33.63 -5.14 -5.90
CA TYR A 6 -33.79 -5.15 -7.35
C TYR A 6 -32.72 -4.27 -8.00
N ARG A 7 -32.14 -4.76 -9.09
CA ARG A 7 -31.11 -4.04 -9.85
C ARG A 7 -31.36 -4.22 -11.34
N ILE A 8 -31.38 -3.11 -12.07
CA ILE A 8 -31.55 -3.11 -13.52
C ILE A 8 -30.16 -3.13 -14.16
N CYS A 9 -29.96 -4.06 -15.10
CA CYS A 9 -28.73 -4.12 -15.87
C CYS A 9 -28.63 -2.93 -16.83
N GLN A 10 -27.55 -2.15 -16.74
CA GLN A 10 -27.30 -1.00 -17.63
C GLN A 10 -26.96 -1.41 -19.07
N ASN A 11 -26.56 -2.68 -19.29
CA ASN A 11 -26.18 -3.18 -20.62
C ASN A 11 -27.39 -3.73 -21.41
N CYS A 12 -28.27 -4.50 -20.77
CA CYS A 12 -29.37 -5.19 -21.45
C CYS A 12 -30.78 -4.89 -20.92
N GLY A 13 -30.91 -3.95 -19.97
CA GLY A 13 -32.19 -3.51 -19.40
C GLY A 13 -32.92 -4.54 -18.52
N THR A 14 -32.32 -5.71 -18.27
CA THR A 14 -32.99 -6.79 -17.52
C THR A 14 -32.98 -6.51 -16.02
N THR A 15 -34.15 -6.66 -15.38
CA THR A 15 -34.31 -6.56 -13.91
C THR A 15 -33.83 -7.84 -13.24
N ASN A 16 -32.93 -7.71 -12.27
CA ASN A 16 -32.36 -8.81 -11.50
C ASN A 16 -32.68 -8.61 -10.01
N LEU A 17 -33.08 -9.68 -9.32
CA LEU A 17 -33.34 -9.68 -7.88
C LEU A 17 -32.18 -10.34 -7.15
N ASN A 18 -31.53 -9.62 -6.22
CA ASN A 18 -30.48 -10.14 -5.34
C ASN A 18 -29.31 -10.82 -6.09
N ARG A 19 -29.03 -10.40 -7.33
CA ARG A 19 -27.88 -10.89 -8.10
C ARG A 19 -26.81 -9.83 -8.24
N ASP A 20 -25.58 -10.31 -8.31
CA ASP A 20 -24.41 -9.47 -8.56
C ASP A 20 -24.13 -9.32 -10.04
N TYR A 21 -24.41 -10.37 -10.81
CA TYR A 21 -24.30 -10.40 -12.26
C TYR A 21 -25.67 -10.49 -12.92
N CYS A 22 -25.78 -9.95 -14.12
CA CYS A 22 -26.97 -10.06 -14.93
C CYS A 22 -27.25 -11.51 -15.33
N LYS A 23 -28.48 -11.99 -15.11
CA LYS A 23 -28.92 -13.33 -15.56
C LYS A 23 -28.86 -13.49 -17.08
N LYS A 24 -29.01 -12.40 -17.85
CA LYS A 24 -29.10 -12.43 -19.32
C LYS A 24 -27.75 -12.24 -20.01
N CYS A 25 -26.99 -11.22 -19.62
CA CYS A 25 -25.75 -10.83 -20.31
C CYS A 25 -24.47 -11.06 -19.49
N GLY A 26 -24.57 -11.51 -18.24
CA GLY A 26 -23.40 -11.73 -17.38
C GLY A 26 -22.70 -10.45 -16.87
N GLU A 27 -23.17 -9.26 -17.22
CA GLU A 27 -22.57 -7.99 -16.76
C GLU A 27 -22.67 -7.83 -15.24
N LEU A 28 -21.64 -7.25 -14.62
CA LEU A 28 -21.61 -6.97 -13.18
C LEU A 28 -22.53 -5.77 -12.84
N ILE A 29 -23.66 -6.04 -12.19
CA ILE A 29 -24.66 -5.03 -11.82
C ILE A 29 -24.45 -4.52 -10.39
N ASN A 30 -23.85 -5.32 -9.50
CA ASN A 30 -23.61 -4.88 -8.12
C ASN A 30 -22.50 -3.84 -8.07
N ILE A 31 -22.90 -2.58 -7.87
CA ILE A 31 -22.00 -1.42 -7.78
C ILE A 31 -20.97 -1.56 -6.65
N ASN A 32 -21.36 -2.13 -5.50
CA ASN A 32 -20.43 -2.35 -4.39
C ASN A 32 -19.37 -3.38 -4.76
N LEU A 33 -19.78 -4.47 -5.41
CA LEU A 33 -18.84 -5.48 -5.88
C LEU A 33 -17.92 -4.92 -6.97
N LYS A 34 -18.45 -4.12 -7.91
CA LYS A 34 -17.67 -3.43 -8.95
C LYS A 34 -16.60 -2.52 -8.36
N ARG A 35 -16.97 -1.67 -7.40
CA ARG A 35 -16.01 -0.78 -6.71
C ARG A 35 -14.97 -1.58 -5.92
N ARG A 36 -15.36 -2.70 -5.30
CA ARG A 36 -14.43 -3.57 -4.57
C ARG A 36 -13.39 -4.17 -5.51
N LEU A 37 -13.82 -4.78 -6.61
CA LEU A 37 -12.95 -5.37 -7.61
C LEU A 37 -12.01 -4.33 -8.24
N GLN A 38 -12.51 -3.13 -8.54
CA GLN A 38 -11.67 -2.02 -9.02
C GLN A 38 -10.60 -1.63 -8.00
N ARG A 39 -10.94 -1.51 -6.71
CA ARG A 39 -9.96 -1.21 -5.66
C ARG A 39 -8.93 -2.32 -5.50
N GLU A 40 -9.35 -3.59 -5.56
CA GLU A 40 -8.46 -4.75 -5.47
C GLU A 40 -7.48 -4.76 -6.66
N GLN A 41 -7.98 -4.58 -7.89
CA GLN A 41 -7.13 -4.48 -9.09
C GLN A 41 -6.14 -3.32 -8.99
N SER A 42 -6.60 -2.12 -8.65
CA SER A 42 -5.71 -0.97 -8.47
C SER A 42 -4.70 -1.18 -7.34
N ALA A 43 -5.04 -1.92 -6.28
CA ALA A 43 -4.10 -2.25 -5.22
C ALA A 43 -3.02 -3.23 -5.69
N VAL A 44 -3.39 -4.22 -6.49
CA VAL A 44 -2.44 -5.17 -7.11
C VAL A 44 -1.50 -4.46 -8.07
N GLU A 45 -2.01 -3.58 -8.93
CA GLU A 45 -1.21 -2.78 -9.85
C GLU A 45 -0.26 -1.81 -9.11
N LYS A 46 -0.74 -1.19 -8.03
CA LYS A 46 0.11 -0.36 -7.16
C LYS A 46 1.23 -1.17 -6.51
N LYS A 47 0.95 -2.37 -6.00
CA LYS A 47 1.98 -3.25 -5.43
C LYS A 47 3.01 -3.67 -6.48
N ALA A 48 2.54 -4.13 -7.65
CA ALA A 48 3.42 -4.52 -8.75
C ALA A 48 4.28 -3.35 -9.26
N SER A 49 3.74 -2.14 -9.31
CA SER A 49 4.51 -0.95 -9.70
C SER A 49 5.51 -0.52 -8.62
N ILE A 50 5.20 -0.67 -7.33
CA ILE A 50 6.14 -0.41 -6.23
C ILE A 50 7.31 -1.40 -6.27
N GLU A 51 7.05 -2.68 -6.53
CA GLU A 51 8.10 -3.69 -6.67
C GLU A 51 8.98 -3.48 -7.91
N LYS A 52 8.39 -2.95 -8.99
CA LYS A 52 9.10 -2.65 -10.24
C LYS A 52 9.77 -1.28 -10.25
N ARG A 53 9.53 -0.40 -9.27
CA ARG A 53 10.27 0.86 -9.17
C ARG A 53 11.75 0.53 -8.99
N PRO A 54 12.66 1.20 -9.72
CA PRO A 54 14.09 0.99 -9.52
C PRO A 54 14.39 1.33 -8.07
N LYS A 55 14.67 0.30 -7.27
CA LYS A 55 15.14 0.50 -5.90
C LYS A 55 16.36 1.40 -5.97
N ASN A 56 16.33 2.49 -5.22
CA ASN A 56 17.41 3.46 -5.22
C ASN A 56 18.73 2.73 -4.92
N ARG A 57 19.82 3.04 -5.62
CA ARG A 57 21.08 2.27 -5.49
C ARG A 57 21.55 2.19 -4.04
N ILE A 58 21.26 3.25 -3.29
CA ILE A 58 21.50 3.36 -1.85
C ILE A 58 20.67 2.34 -1.07
N THR A 59 19.38 2.19 -1.34
CA THR A 59 18.52 1.21 -0.62
C THR A 59 18.92 -0.23 -0.93
N VAL A 60 19.27 -0.53 -2.18
CA VAL A 60 19.80 -1.85 -2.56
C VAL A 60 21.14 -2.13 -1.89
N PHE A 61 22.02 -1.12 -1.79
CA PHE A 61 23.29 -1.23 -1.09
C PHE A 61 23.08 -1.53 0.40
N PHE A 62 22.17 -0.81 1.06
CA PHE A 62 21.85 -1.07 2.48
C PHE A 62 21.22 -2.45 2.70
N GLU A 63 20.26 -2.87 1.86
CA GLU A 63 19.67 -4.23 1.92
C GLU A 63 20.75 -5.31 1.74
N LYS A 64 21.68 -5.13 0.79
CA LYS A 64 22.81 -6.05 0.60
C LYS A 64 23.79 -6.00 1.77
N ALA A 65 24.19 -4.83 2.24
CA ALA A 65 25.15 -4.66 3.34
C ALA A 65 24.65 -5.28 4.66
N THR A 66 23.34 -5.23 4.92
CA THR A 66 22.73 -5.85 6.10
C THR A 66 22.51 -7.36 5.96
N LYS A 67 22.30 -7.87 4.74
CA LYS A 67 22.06 -9.30 4.46
C LYS A 67 23.32 -10.09 4.11
N ASN A 68 24.44 -9.41 3.81
CA ASN A 68 25.72 -10.05 3.49
C ASN A 68 26.24 -10.88 4.68
N GLU A 69 26.83 -12.03 4.37
CA GLU A 69 27.36 -12.98 5.36
C GLU A 69 28.64 -12.50 6.05
N ASN A 70 29.30 -11.46 5.53
CA ASN A 70 30.51 -10.89 6.11
C ASN A 70 30.20 -10.06 7.38
N PRO A 71 30.63 -10.50 8.58
CA PRO A 71 30.30 -9.84 9.84
C PRO A 71 30.91 -8.42 9.95
N LEU A 72 32.03 -8.17 9.28
CA LEU A 72 32.69 -6.85 9.28
C LEU A 72 31.82 -5.76 8.63
N ILE A 73 31.23 -6.06 7.47
CA ILE A 73 30.37 -5.12 6.72
C ILE A 73 29.05 -4.89 7.47
N ARG A 74 28.53 -5.94 8.09
CA ARG A 74 27.32 -5.85 8.93
C ARG A 74 27.55 -4.98 10.16
N LEU A 75 28.71 -5.11 10.80
CA LEU A 75 29.04 -4.33 12.00
C LEU A 75 29.25 -2.86 11.69
N THR A 76 29.98 -2.53 10.61
CA THR A 76 30.18 -1.13 10.21
C THR A 76 28.85 -0.47 9.81
N ALA A 77 28.01 -1.15 9.02
CA ALA A 77 26.67 -0.64 8.68
C ALA A 77 25.82 -0.37 9.93
N LYS A 78 25.85 -1.27 10.91
CA LYS A 78 25.14 -1.09 12.19
C LYS A 78 25.70 0.06 13.02
N PHE A 79 27.03 0.25 13.03
CA PHE A 79 27.69 1.33 13.74
C PHE A 79 27.32 2.71 13.18
N PHE A 80 27.45 2.90 11.87
CA PHE A 80 27.05 4.15 11.22
C PHE A 80 25.55 4.43 11.38
N TYR A 81 24.71 3.40 11.27
CA TYR A 81 23.27 3.53 11.50
C TYR A 81 22.96 3.97 12.94
N SER A 82 23.62 3.39 13.94
CA SER A 82 23.43 3.76 15.34
C SER A 82 23.78 5.23 15.60
N ILE A 83 24.91 5.70 15.07
CA ILE A 83 25.32 7.11 15.19
C ILE A 83 24.29 8.02 14.52
N TRP A 84 23.85 7.67 13.32
CA TRP A 84 22.88 8.45 12.56
C TRP A 84 21.54 8.57 13.30
N VAL A 85 21.05 7.48 13.90
CA VAL A 85 19.82 7.48 14.71
C VAL A 85 19.95 8.39 15.92
N ILE A 86 21.10 8.41 16.60
CA ILE A 86 21.34 9.29 17.75
C ILE A 86 21.27 10.77 17.32
N ILE A 87 21.87 11.12 16.19
CA ILE A 87 21.83 12.49 15.65
C ILE A 87 20.39 12.91 15.34
N ILE A 88 19.60 12.04 14.69
CA ILE A 88 18.19 12.30 14.41
C ILE A 88 17.40 12.44 15.70
N ALA A 89 17.63 11.57 16.68
CA ALA A 89 16.93 11.61 17.96
C ALA A 89 17.15 12.96 18.66
N ILE A 90 18.40 13.40 18.78
CA ILE A 90 18.75 14.70 19.37
C ILE A 90 18.16 15.84 18.57
N GLY A 91 18.31 15.84 17.23
CA GLY A 91 17.77 16.89 16.37
C GLY A 91 16.25 16.99 16.45
N SER A 92 15.55 15.86 16.46
CA SER A 92 14.09 15.80 16.61
C SER A 92 13.62 16.28 17.97
N PHE A 93 14.37 15.96 19.03
CA PHE A 93 14.06 16.40 20.39
C PHE A 93 14.20 17.92 20.53
N LEU A 94 15.27 18.49 19.99
CA LEU A 94 15.47 19.94 19.97
C LEU A 94 14.40 20.64 19.12
N ALA A 95 14.11 20.11 17.92
CA ALA A 95 13.06 20.64 17.06
C ALA A 95 11.68 20.59 17.73
N PHE A 96 11.40 19.53 18.49
CA PHE A 96 10.16 19.40 19.25
C PHE A 96 10.05 20.46 20.34
N ILE A 97 11.10 20.70 21.12
CA ILE A 97 11.10 21.75 22.16
C ILE A 97 10.89 23.13 21.53
N ILE A 98 11.62 23.45 20.46
CA ILE A 98 11.49 24.74 19.77
C ILE A 98 10.08 24.90 19.20
N GLY A 99 9.56 23.88 18.52
CA GLY A 99 8.22 23.90 17.97
C GLY A 99 7.13 24.01 19.04
N TYR A 100 7.32 23.37 20.19
CA TYR A 100 6.40 23.45 21.33
C TYR A 100 6.41 24.83 22.00
N VAL A 101 7.56 25.49 22.07
CA VAL A 101 7.67 26.85 22.64
C VAL A 101 7.19 27.93 21.65
N ALA A 102 7.30 27.67 20.35
CA ALA A 102 6.87 28.58 19.30
C ALA A 102 5.37 28.48 18.94
N ALA A 103 4.68 27.44 19.42
CA ALA A 103 3.24 27.21 19.25
C ALA A 103 2.43 27.84 20.38
#